data_AF-A0A0K6IU91-F1
#
_entry.id   AF-A0A0K6IU91-F1
#
_cell.length_a   1.000
_cell.length_b   1.000
_cell.length_c   1.000
_cell.angle_alpha   90.00
_cell.angle_beta   90.00
_cell.angle_gamma   90.00
#
_symmetry.space_group_name_H-M   'P 1'
#
loop_
_entity.id
_entity.type
_entity.pdbx_description
1 polymer ?
#
loop_
_entity_poly.entity_id
_entity_poly.type
_entity_poly.pdbx_seq_one_letter_code
_entity_poly.pdbx_strand_id
1 'polypeptide(L)'
;MMSKALKLIRQYNEVKQADLASALGISKSYLSEIESGKKNISLDLLEKYAQYFDVPLSSLVFFSENLSKKGKISEKFRSLVADKILKVMEWTVKRDNEEKIQA
;
A
#
# COMPACT_ATOMS: atom_id res chain seq x y z
N MET A 1 -0.28 -11.19 6.30
CA MET A 1 -1.31 -10.32 5.70
C MET A 1 -0.73 -9.01 5.19
N MET A 2 0.13 -8.32 5.95
CA MET A 2 0.76 -7.05 5.51
C MET A 2 1.51 -7.17 4.17
N SER A 3 2.32 -8.22 3.98
CA SER A 3 3.01 -8.52 2.71
C SER A 3 2.07 -8.58 1.50
N LYS A 4 0.89 -9.18 1.68
CA LYS A 4 -0.14 -9.27 0.63
C LYS A 4 -0.75 -7.89 0.35
N ALA A 5 -0.95 -7.06 1.37
CA ALA A 5 -1.46 -5.70 1.20
C ALA A 5 -0.46 -4.82 0.41
N LEU A 6 0.83 -4.85 0.74
CA LEU A 6 1.86 -4.12 0.00
C LEU A 6 1.94 -4.56 -1.48
N LYS A 7 1.83 -5.88 -1.72
CA LYS A 7 1.76 -6.42 -3.09
C LYS A 7 0.53 -5.90 -3.84
N LEU A 8 -0.64 -5.87 -3.19
CA LEU A 8 -1.88 -5.38 -3.80
C LEU A 8 -1.81 -3.89 -4.10
N ILE A 9 -1.24 -3.07 -3.20
CA ILE A 9 -1.01 -1.64 -3.46
C ILE A 9 -0.17 -1.48 -4.73
N ARG A 10 0.94 -2.22 -4.85
CA ARG A 10 1.77 -2.18 -6.06
C ARG A 10 1.01 -2.59 -7.31
N GLN A 11 0.26 -3.70 -7.25
CA GLN A 11 -0.48 -4.23 -8.39
C GLN A 11 -1.63 -3.32 -8.83
N TYR A 12 -2.33 -2.69 -7.88
CA TYR A 12 -3.39 -1.72 -8.16
C TYR A 12 -2.88 -0.49 -8.89
N ASN A 13 -1.66 -0.06 -8.58
CA ASN A 13 -0.98 1.03 -9.28
C ASN A 13 -0.22 0.57 -10.54
N GLU A 14 -0.38 -0.70 -10.96
CA GLU A 14 0.22 -1.29 -12.16
C GLU A 14 1.75 -1.22 -12.24
N VAL A 15 2.43 -1.08 -11.10
CA VAL A 15 3.89 -0.95 -11.04
C VAL A 15 4.55 -2.34 -11.04
N LYS A 16 5.55 -2.56 -11.90
CA LYS A 16 6.33 -3.82 -11.88
C LYS A 16 7.22 -3.87 -10.64
N GLN A 17 7.53 -5.07 -10.16
CA GLN A 17 8.43 -5.23 -9.01
C GLN A 17 9.83 -4.62 -9.25
N ALA A 18 10.36 -4.71 -10.47
CA ALA A 18 11.66 -4.14 -10.78
C ALA A 18 11.64 -2.61 -10.63
N ASP A 19 10.63 -1.96 -11.19
CA ASP A 19 10.48 -0.51 -11.18
C ASP A 19 10.27 0.02 -9.76
N LEU A 20 9.40 -0.64 -8.98
CA LEU A 20 9.21 -0.27 -7.58
C LEU A 20 10.49 -0.49 -6.77
N ALA A 21 11.19 -1.61 -6.96
CA ALA A 21 12.42 -1.86 -6.21
C ALA A 21 13.47 -0.78 -6.49
N SER A 22 13.64 -0.39 -7.76
CA SER A 22 14.50 0.72 -8.15
C SER A 22 14.08 2.04 -7.50
N ALA A 23 12.78 2.37 -7.52
CA ALA A 23 12.26 3.60 -6.91
C ALA A 23 12.43 3.65 -5.38
N LEU A 24 12.30 2.52 -4.70
CA LEU A 24 12.49 2.42 -3.25
C LEU A 24 13.97 2.24 -2.85
N GLY A 25 14.89 2.19 -3.82
CA GLY A 25 16.32 1.98 -3.55
C GLY A 25 16.65 0.63 -2.94
N ILE A 26 15.92 -0.43 -3.33
CA ILE A 26 16.11 -1.80 -2.83
C ILE A 26 16.29 -2.80 -3.98
N SER A 27 16.73 -4.02 -3.68
CA SER A 27 16.81 -5.05 -4.72
C SER A 27 15.43 -5.64 -5.04
N LYS A 28 15.22 -6.01 -6.31
CA LYS A 28 14.02 -6.74 -6.76
C LYS A 28 13.80 -8.04 -5.95
N SER A 29 14.89 -8.75 -5.64
CA SER A 29 14.84 -9.97 -4.83
C SER A 29 14.30 -9.69 -3.44
N TYR A 30 14.81 -8.65 -2.77
CA TYR A 30 14.33 -8.24 -1.45
C TYR A 30 12.84 -7.86 -1.49
N LEU A 31 12.40 -7.07 -2.47
CA LEU A 31 10.99 -6.75 -2.64
C LEU A 31 10.13 -8.00 -2.83
N SER A 32 10.58 -8.97 -3.62
CA SER A 32 9.88 -10.24 -3.80
C SER A 32 9.78 -11.07 -2.51
N GLU A 33 10.84 -11.10 -1.70
CA GLU A 33 10.83 -11.76 -0.39
C GLU A 33 9.85 -11.08 0.57
N ILE A 34 9.75 -9.75 0.53
CA ILE A 34 8.79 -8.99 1.32
C ILE A 34 7.35 -9.31 0.89
N GLU A 35 7.04 -9.21 -0.39
CA GLU A 35 5.68 -9.43 -0.92
C GLU A 35 5.20 -10.87 -0.78
N SER A 36 6.13 -11.83 -0.77
CA SER A 36 5.83 -13.24 -0.49
C SER A 36 5.73 -13.56 1.01
N GLY A 37 6.07 -12.62 1.88
CA GLY A 37 6.04 -12.80 3.34
C GLY A 37 7.19 -13.62 3.89
N LYS A 38 8.25 -13.86 3.09
CA LYS A 38 9.46 -14.56 3.52
C LYS A 38 10.33 -13.69 4.43
N LYS A 39 10.27 -12.37 4.27
CA LYS A 39 10.96 -11.41 5.14
C LYS A 39 9.99 -10.49 5.87
N ASN A 40 10.40 -10.10 7.07
CA ASN A 40 9.69 -9.10 7.86
C ASN A 40 9.80 -7.72 7.21
N ILE A 41 8.71 -6.96 7.32
CA ILE A 41 8.62 -5.60 6.80
C ILE A 41 9.21 -4.65 7.85
N SER A 42 10.19 -3.84 7.45
CA SER A 42 10.77 -2.79 8.29
C SER A 42 9.94 -1.51 8.24
N LEU A 43 10.10 -0.66 9.26
CA LEU A 43 9.50 0.68 9.26
C LEU A 43 10.00 1.53 8.09
N ASP A 44 11.31 1.49 7.79
CA ASP A 44 11.93 2.13 6.63
C ASP A 44 11.23 1.73 5.30
N LEU A 45 10.88 0.45 5.15
CA LEU A 45 10.16 0.02 3.95
C LEU A 45 8.74 0.58 3.92
N LEU A 46 8.04 0.63 5.05
CA LEU A 46 6.72 1.27 5.14
C LEU A 46 6.79 2.77 4.85
N GLU A 47 7.83 3.46 5.28
CA GLU A 47 8.09 4.87 4.97
C GLU A 47 8.28 5.09 3.47
N LYS A 48 9.11 4.27 2.82
CA LYS A 48 9.32 4.33 1.37
C LYS A 48 8.03 4.07 0.60
N TYR A 49 7.21 3.10 1.03
CA TYR A 49 5.89 2.85 0.45
C TYR A 49 4.93 4.02 0.67
N ALA A 50 4.91 4.58 1.88
CA ALA A 50 4.09 5.74 2.23
C ALA A 50 4.41 6.94 1.33
N GLN A 51 5.70 7.23 1.14
CA GLN A 51 6.16 8.31 0.27
C GLN A 51 5.85 8.03 -1.20
N TYR A 52 6.15 6.82 -1.70
CA TYR A 52 5.99 6.51 -3.12
C TYR A 52 4.53 6.48 -3.57
N PHE A 53 3.63 5.95 -2.74
CA PHE A 53 2.20 5.83 -3.07
C PHE A 53 1.33 6.95 -2.48
N ASP A 54 1.95 7.98 -1.89
CA ASP A 54 1.27 9.08 -1.19
C ASP A 54 0.22 8.59 -0.17
N VAL A 55 0.61 7.59 0.63
CA VAL A 55 -0.23 7.02 1.69
C VAL A 55 0.32 7.44 3.04
N PRO A 56 -0.50 7.93 3.98
CA PRO A 56 -0.05 8.24 5.34
C PRO A 56 0.63 7.03 6.03
N LEU A 57 1.90 7.20 6.42
CA LEU A 57 2.69 6.19 7.13
C LEU A 57 1.97 5.64 8.36
N SER A 58 1.37 6.53 9.16
CA SER A 58 0.62 6.18 10.37
C SER A 58 -0.45 5.13 10.09
N SER A 59 -1.08 5.15 8.92
CA SER A 59 -2.08 4.17 8.53
C SER A 59 -1.47 2.82 8.18
N LEU A 60 -0.30 2.79 7.53
CA LEU A 60 0.41 1.54 7.25
C LEU A 60 0.94 0.88 8.53
N VAL A 61 1.49 1.68 9.45
CA VAL A 61 1.97 1.20 10.76
C VAL A 61 0.81 0.65 11.58
N PHE A 62 -0.25 1.45 11.74
CA PHE A 62 -1.46 1.02 12.46
C PHE A 62 -2.06 -0.25 11.86
N PHE A 63 -2.11 -0.37 10.53
CA PHE A 63 -2.58 -1.58 9.86
C PHE A 63 -1.68 -2.79 10.16
N SER A 64 -0.35 -2.62 10.13
CA SER A 64 0.62 -3.66 10.48
C SER A 64 0.45 -4.18 11.92
N GLU A 65 0.26 -3.27 12.88
CA GLU A 65 0.06 -3.60 14.30
C GLU A 65 -1.27 -4.33 14.55
N ASN A 66 -2.36 -3.84 13.94
CA ASN A 66 -3.69 -4.41 14.15
C ASN A 66 -3.86 -5.77 13.45
N LEU A 67 -3.22 -5.97 12.28
CA LEU A 67 -3.21 -7.27 11.63
C LEU A 67 -2.48 -8.36 12.42
N SER A 68 -1.57 -7.96 13.30
CA SER A 68 -0.81 -8.88 14.15
C SER A 68 -1.62 -9.32 15.39
N LYS A 69 -2.64 -8.55 15.79
CA LYS A 69 -3.56 -8.91 16.87
C LYS A 69 -4.65 -9.84 16.33
N LYS A 70 -4.57 -11.14 16.65
CA LYS A 70 -5.66 -12.10 16.41
C LYS A 70 -6.90 -11.67 17.21
N GLY A 71 -7.84 -10.99 16.56
CA GLY A 71 -9.11 -10.54 17.13
C GLY A 71 -9.91 -9.75 16.10
N LYS A 72 -11.25 -9.76 16.23
CA LYS A 72 -12.17 -9.06 15.30
C LYS A 72 -11.65 -7.65 15.01
N ILE A 73 -11.41 -7.35 13.73
CA ILE A 73 -11.18 -5.99 13.26
C ILE A 73 -12.33 -5.13 13.79
N SER A 74 -12.03 -4.09 14.57
CA SER A 74 -13.07 -3.28 15.21
C SER A 74 -13.94 -2.60 14.14
N GLU A 75 -15.22 -2.40 14.46
CA GLU A 75 -16.17 -1.73 13.54
C GLU A 75 -15.67 -0.34 13.11
N LYS A 76 -15.05 0.39 14.06
CA LYS A 76 -14.40 1.68 13.82
C LYS A 76 -13.26 1.58 12.81
N PHE A 77 -12.46 0.52 12.84
CA PHE A 77 -11.39 0.29 11.87
C PHE A 77 -11.95 0.05 10.47
N ARG A 78 -13.03 -0.73 10.34
CA ARG A 78 -13.69 -0.95 9.05
C ARG A 78 -14.20 0.35 8.45
N SER A 79 -14.82 1.21 9.28
CA SER A 79 -15.28 2.54 8.86
C SER A 79 -14.12 3.40 8.35
N LEU A 80 -13.02 3.50 9.10
CA LEU A 80 -11.86 4.31 8.71
C LEU A 80 -11.19 3.81 7.44
N VAL A 81 -11.09 2.49 7.27
CA VAL A 81 -10.56 1.89 6.04
C VAL A 81 -11.52 2.13 4.88
N ALA A 82 -12.84 2.04 5.09
CA ALA A 82 -13.85 2.33 4.07
C ALA A 82 -13.78 3.79 3.61
N ASP A 83 -13.71 4.77 4.52
CA ASP A 83 -13.58 6.19 4.18
C ASP A 83 -12.30 6.47 3.39
N LYS A 84 -11.20 5.80 3.76
CA LYS A 84 -9.93 5.96 3.06
C LYS A 84 -9.93 5.27 1.69
N ILE A 85 -10.56 4.11 1.57
CA ILE A 85 -10.78 3.43 0.28
C ILE A 85 -11.68 4.28 -0.61
N LEU A 86 -12.76 4.85 -0.08
CA LEU A 86 -13.64 5.77 -0.81
C LEU A 86 -12.85 6.97 -1.32
N LYS A 87 -12.01 7.59 -0.48
CA LYS A 87 -11.16 8.71 -0.87
C LYS A 87 -10.13 8.33 -1.95
N VAL A 88 -9.58 7.11 -1.89
CA VAL A 88 -8.69 6.57 -2.94
C VAL A 88 -9.49 6.31 -4.22
N MET A 89 -10.71 5.78 -4.14
CA MET A 89 -11.58 5.56 -5.30
C MET A 89 -12.01 6.88 -5.94
N GLU A 90 -12.35 7.90 -5.14
CA GLU A 90 -12.66 9.25 -5.61
C GLU A 90 -11.47 9.89 -6.33
N TRP A 91 -10.25 9.71 -5.80
CA TRP A 91 -9.03 10.16 -6.47
C TRP A 91 -8.78 9.44 -7.79
N THR A 92 -8.96 8.12 -7.84
CA THR A 92 -8.81 7.33 -9.08
C THR A 92 -9.84 7.73 -10.14
N VAL A 93 -11.10 7.99 -9.76
CA VAL A 93 -12.14 8.49 -10.69
C VAL A 93 -11.77 9.89 -11.22
N LYS A 94 -11.17 10.73 -10.38
CA LYS A 94 -10.75 12.07 -10.81
C LYS A 94 -9.60 12.03 -11.83
N ARG A 95 -8.66 11.10 -11.65
CA ARG A 95 -7.54 10.86 -12.58
C ARG A 95 -8.02 10.38 -13.96
N ASP A 96 -8.99 9.47 -14.00
CA ASP A 96 -9.57 8.93 -15.24
C ASP A 96 -10.37 9.98 -16.04
N ASN A 97 -10.90 11.01 -15.36
CA ASN A 97 -11.58 12.14 -16.00
C ASN A 97 -10.61 13.20 -16.53
N GLU A 98 -9.48 13.44 -15.87
CA GLU A 98 -8.48 14.41 -16.35
C GLU A 98 -7.75 13.90 -17.61
N GLU A 99 -7.50 12.59 -17.72
CA GLU A 99 -6.94 11.97 -18.94
C GLU A 99 -7.91 11.99 -20.14
N LYS A 100 -9.23 11.96 -19.91
CA LYS A 100 -10.25 12.03 -20.98
C LYS A 100 -10.57 13.44 -21.47
N ILE A 101 -10.24 14.48 -20.70
CA ILE A 101 -10.45 15.88 -21.10
C ILE A 101 -9.27 16.41 -21.95
N GLN A 102 -8.12 15.71 -21.93
CA GLN A 102 -6.93 16.06 -22.72
C GLN A 102 -6.70 15.16 -23.95
N ALA A 103 -7.58 14.18 -24.22
CA ALA A 103 -7.53 13.29 -25.38
C ALA A 103 -8.54 13.69 -26.47
#